data_AF-A0A378ZXB5-F1
#
_entry.id   AF-A0A378ZXB5-F1
#
_cell.length_a   1.000
_cell.length_b   1.000
_cell.length_c   1.000
_cell.angle_alpha   90.00
_cell.angle_beta   90.00
_cell.angle_gamma   90.00
#
_symmetry.space_group_name_H-M   'P 1'
#
loop_
_entity.id
_entity.type
_entity.pdbx_description
1 polymer ?
#
loop_
_entity_poly.entity_id
_entity_poly.type
_entity_poly.pdbx_seq_one_letter_code
_entity_poly.pdbx_strand_id
1 'polypeptide(L)'
;MTTIWGVVNANGTIASGSGGEGDYDFAVINEGPGVYQISFNGNFAGLPAITGSQVLWGTLSESPLDNVVFPYLTAASATAITGASNGSQQNRSFSFIAVGESSTGR
;
A
#
# COMPACT_ATOMS: atom_id res chain seq x y z
N MET A 1 2.53 18.27 -7.37
CA MET A 1 2.18 17.41 -6.21
C MET A 1 1.34 16.25 -6.72
N THR A 2 1.65 15.03 -6.28
CA THR A 2 1.01 13.79 -6.70
C THR A 2 0.49 13.05 -5.48
N THR A 3 -0.67 12.40 -5.62
CA THR A 3 -1.27 11.53 -4.60
C THR A 3 -1.55 10.19 -5.26
N ILE A 4 -0.92 9.14 -4.75
CA ILE A 4 -1.24 7.75 -5.09
C ILE A 4 -1.98 7.14 -3.93
N TRP A 5 -3.07 6.43 -4.18
CA TRP A 5 -3.79 5.71 -3.14
C TRP A 5 -4.26 4.36 -3.67
N GLY A 6 -4.43 3.39 -2.79
CA GLY A 6 -4.86 2.06 -3.18
C GLY A 6 -5.52 1.30 -2.03
N VAL A 7 -6.43 0.41 -2.40
CA VAL A 7 -6.93 -0.68 -1.56
C VAL A 7 -6.44 -1.98 -2.19
N VAL A 8 -5.73 -2.78 -1.40
CA VAL A 8 -5.09 -4.02 -1.82
C VAL A 8 -5.77 -5.17 -1.08
N ASN A 9 -6.15 -6.22 -1.81
CA ASN A 9 -6.69 -7.43 -1.24
C ASN A 9 -5.58 -8.28 -0.60
N ALA A 10 -5.96 -9.17 0.33
CA ALA A 10 -5.01 -10.05 0.99
C ALA A 10 -4.13 -10.91 0.04
N ASN A 11 -4.59 -11.21 -1.17
CA ASN A 11 -3.80 -11.94 -2.17
C ASN A 11 -2.85 -11.04 -3.00
N GLY A 12 -2.81 -9.74 -2.75
CA GLY A 12 -1.97 -8.77 -3.46
C GLY A 12 -2.61 -8.15 -4.70
N THR A 13 -3.87 -8.49 -5.03
CA THR A 13 -4.56 -7.80 -6.14
C THR A 13 -5.09 -6.44 -5.70
N ILE A 14 -5.13 -5.49 -6.64
CA ILE A 14 -5.68 -4.16 -6.41
C ILE A 14 -7.21 -4.25 -6.43
N ALA A 15 -7.87 -3.79 -5.37
CA ALA A 15 -9.32 -3.69 -5.29
C ALA A 15 -9.83 -2.34 -5.83
N SER A 16 -9.09 -1.27 -5.56
CA SER A 16 -9.32 0.08 -6.08
C SER A 16 -8.08 0.95 -5.87
N GLY A 17 -8.01 2.11 -6.53
CA GLY A 17 -6.87 3.01 -6.36
C GLY A 17 -6.85 4.18 -7.34
N SER A 18 -5.85 5.04 -7.21
CA SER A 18 -5.56 6.12 -8.15
C SER A 18 -5.13 5.56 -9.52
N GLY A 19 -5.60 6.22 -10.58
CA GLY A 19 -5.58 5.72 -11.95
C GLY A 19 -6.91 5.07 -12.34
N GLY A 20 -6.90 4.27 -13.41
CA GLY A 20 -8.05 3.50 -13.89
C GLY A 20 -7.86 2.00 -13.70
N GLU A 21 -8.95 1.22 -13.70
CA GLU A 21 -8.84 -0.24 -13.77
C GLU A 21 -8.05 -0.65 -15.02
N GLY A 22 -6.94 -1.37 -14.83
CA GLY A 22 -6.01 -1.72 -15.90
C GLY A 22 -4.92 -0.67 -16.20
N ASP A 23 -4.98 0.51 -15.58
CA ASP A 23 -4.02 1.62 -15.73
C ASP A 23 -3.86 2.37 -14.40
N TYR A 24 -3.48 1.65 -13.35
CA TYR A 24 -3.25 2.22 -12.02
C TYR A 24 -1.92 2.97 -11.97
N ASP A 25 -1.87 4.04 -11.18
CA ASP A 25 -0.63 4.81 -10.94
C ASP A 25 0.40 4.02 -10.10
N PHE A 26 0.04 2.83 -9.66
CA PHE A 26 0.88 1.92 -8.89
C PHE A 26 0.65 0.46 -9.30
N ALA A 27 1.59 -0.40 -8.94
CA ALA A 27 1.47 -1.85 -9.06
C ALA A 27 1.77 -2.50 -7.71
N VAL A 28 1.22 -3.70 -7.49
CA VAL A 28 1.44 -4.47 -6.25
C VAL A 28 1.87 -5.89 -6.58
N ILE A 29 2.87 -6.38 -5.86
CA ILE A 29 3.31 -7.78 -5.87
C ILE A 29 3.25 -8.31 -4.44
N ASN A 30 2.69 -9.51 -4.24
CA ASN A 30 2.82 -10.22 -2.96
C ASN A 30 4.11 -11.04 -2.99
N GLU A 31 5.05 -10.71 -2.12
CA GLU A 31 6.39 -11.35 -2.04
C GLU A 31 6.40 -12.52 -1.03
N GLY A 32 5.34 -12.65 -0.24
CA GLY A 32 5.20 -13.69 0.77
C GLY A 32 4.11 -13.35 1.80
N PRO A 33 3.96 -14.19 2.85
CA PRO A 33 2.97 -13.96 3.90
C PRO A 33 3.10 -12.57 4.52
N GLY A 34 2.10 -11.73 4.31
CA GLY A 34 2.01 -10.38 4.84
C GLY A 34 3.04 -9.40 4.29
N VAL A 35 3.72 -9.69 3.17
CA VAL A 35 4.73 -8.80 2.57
C VAL A 35 4.32 -8.45 1.14
N TYR A 36 4.18 -7.15 0.88
CA TYR A 36 3.78 -6.63 -0.42
C TYR A 36 4.75 -5.56 -0.90
N GLN A 37 5.10 -5.60 -2.17
CA GLN A 37 5.86 -4.55 -2.83
C GLN A 37 4.90 -3.66 -3.62
N ILE A 38 4.91 -2.36 -3.35
CA ILE A 38 4.14 -1.34 -4.06
C ILE A 38 5.11 -0.56 -4.94
N SER A 39 4.93 -0.60 -6.27
CA SER A 39 5.63 0.28 -7.22
C SER A 39 4.78 1.51 -7.48
N PHE A 40 5.36 2.71 -7.46
CA PHE A 40 4.68 3.98 -7.77
C PHE A 40 4.78 4.38 -9.25
N ASN A 41 5.25 3.48 -10.11
CA ASN A 41 5.35 3.66 -11.57
C ASN A 41 6.05 4.97 -11.99
N GLY A 42 7.01 5.43 -11.18
CA GLY A 42 7.80 6.63 -11.46
C GLY A 42 7.07 7.96 -11.22
N ASN A 43 5.95 7.97 -10.50
CA ASN A 43 5.14 9.18 -10.29
C ASN A 43 5.69 10.19 -9.28
N PHE A 44 6.62 9.80 -8.41
CA PHE A 44 7.24 10.70 -7.44
C PHE A 44 8.66 11.10 -7.86
N ALA A 45 8.98 12.39 -7.76
CA ALA A 45 10.33 12.93 -8.02
C ALA A 45 11.30 12.68 -6.85
N GLY A 46 10.76 12.50 -5.65
CA GLY A 46 11.51 12.34 -4.40
C GLY A 46 10.75 11.44 -3.42
N LEU A 47 11.25 11.34 -2.19
CA LEU A 47 10.64 10.52 -1.15
C LEU A 47 9.23 11.04 -0.81
N PRO A 48 8.15 10.27 -1.03
CA PRO A 48 6.81 10.69 -0.61
C PRO A 48 6.62 10.47 0.90
N ALA A 49 5.58 11.08 1.46
CA ALA A 49 5.00 10.62 2.72
C ALA A 49 4.00 9.50 2.43
N ILE A 50 3.89 8.51 3.33
CA ILE A 50 2.93 7.40 3.19
C ILE A 50 2.29 7.07 4.53
N THR A 51 1.01 6.70 4.49
CA THR A 51 0.29 6.10 5.61
C THR A 51 -0.68 5.04 5.09
N GLY A 52 -1.12 4.15 5.97
CA GLY A 52 -2.05 3.09 5.62
C GLY A 52 -2.68 2.45 6.85
N SER A 53 -3.69 1.64 6.61
CA SER A 53 -4.36 0.82 7.63
C SER A 53 -4.75 -0.52 7.02
N GLN A 54 -4.86 -1.54 7.85
CA GLN A 54 -5.64 -2.71 7.46
C GLN A 54 -7.10 -2.31 7.27
N VAL A 55 -7.77 -2.92 6.30
CA VAL A 55 -9.17 -2.67 5.97
C VAL A 55 -9.85 -3.96 5.53
N LEU A 56 -11.19 -3.92 5.36
CA LEU A 56 -11.99 -5.02 4.81
C LEU A 56 -12.03 -6.30 5.68
N TRP A 57 -11.89 -6.18 7.00
CA TRP A 57 -12.14 -7.29 7.92
C TRP A 57 -13.61 -7.75 7.95
N GLY A 58 -14.53 -6.80 7.76
CA GLY A 58 -15.98 -7.07 7.66
C GLY A 58 -16.72 -7.14 9.01
N THR A 59 -16.05 -6.97 10.14
CA THR A 59 -16.67 -6.91 11.48
C THR A 59 -15.96 -5.90 12.39
N LEU A 60 -16.53 -5.59 13.56
CA LEU A 60 -15.96 -4.65 14.53
C LEU A 60 -14.88 -5.26 15.45
N SER A 61 -14.52 -6.53 15.27
CA SER A 61 -13.61 -7.26 16.17
C SER A 61 -12.17 -7.39 15.66
N GLU A 62 -11.76 -6.55 14.71
CA GLU A 62 -10.39 -6.51 14.21
C GLU A 62 -9.41 -6.07 15.31
N SER A 63 -8.28 -6.76 15.44
CA SER A 63 -7.27 -6.38 16.42
C SER A 63 -6.54 -5.13 15.94
N PRO A 64 -6.22 -4.16 16.81
CA PRO A 64 -5.31 -3.07 16.43
C PRO A 64 -3.91 -3.53 16.02
N LEU A 65 -3.54 -4.77 16.34
CA LEU A 65 -2.30 -5.41 15.88
C LEU A 65 -2.38 -5.92 14.43
N ASP A 66 -3.58 -6.08 13.89
CA ASP A 66 -3.84 -6.31 12.48
C ASP A 66 -3.58 -4.97 11.72
N ASN A 67 -2.32 -4.55 11.65
CA ASN A 67 -1.90 -3.25 11.09
C ASN A 67 -1.20 -3.41 9.73
N VAL A 68 -0.89 -2.28 9.10
CA VAL A 68 0.14 -2.21 8.05
C VAL A 68 1.27 -1.26 8.46
N VAL A 69 2.51 -1.62 8.17
CA VAL A 69 3.69 -0.76 8.29
C VAL A 69 4.47 -0.70 6.97
N PHE A 70 5.18 0.41 6.76
CA PHE A 70 5.99 0.63 5.56
C PHE A 70 7.48 0.78 5.91
N PRO A 71 8.21 -0.32 6.20
CA PRO A 71 9.60 -0.26 6.67
C PRO A 71 10.59 0.26 5.61
N TYR A 72 10.27 0.12 4.33
CA TYR A 72 11.08 0.63 3.23
C TYR A 72 10.23 1.51 2.33
N LEU A 73 10.69 2.74 2.10
CA LEU A 73 10.05 3.72 1.24
C LEU A 73 11.09 4.46 0.42
N THR A 74 10.83 4.58 -0.88
CA THR A 74 11.62 5.35 -1.84
C THR A 74 10.67 6.14 -2.75
N ALA A 75 11.22 6.97 -3.64
CA ALA A 75 10.44 7.61 -4.69
C ALA A 75 9.78 6.60 -5.65
N ALA A 76 10.39 5.42 -5.82
CA ALA A 76 9.93 4.42 -6.78
C ALA A 76 8.97 3.40 -6.16
N SER A 77 9.08 3.11 -4.86
CA SER A 77 8.35 2.00 -4.26
C SER A 77 8.23 2.08 -2.74
N ALA A 78 7.31 1.30 -2.19
CA ALA A 78 7.22 0.97 -0.77
C ALA A 78 7.12 -0.55 -0.54
N THR A 79 7.63 -1.03 0.58
CA THR A 79 7.32 -2.37 1.08
C THR A 79 6.27 -2.22 2.17
N ALA A 80 5.12 -2.87 2.01
CA ALA A 80 4.09 -2.97 3.04
C ALA A 80 4.22 -4.31 3.78
N ILE A 81 4.15 -4.28 5.10
CA ILE A 81 4.03 -5.46 5.94
C ILE A 81 2.71 -5.41 6.68
N THR A 82 1.88 -6.44 6.54
CA THR A 82 0.61 -6.57 7.27
C THR A 82 0.72 -7.57 8.42
N GLY A 83 0.13 -7.20 9.55
CA GLY A 83 0.14 -7.97 10.79
C GLY A 83 -1.11 -8.84 10.99
N ALA A 84 -0.96 -9.88 11.80
CA ALA A 84 -2.05 -10.61 12.42
C ALA A 84 -2.31 -10.09 13.84
N SER A 85 -3.35 -10.61 14.49
CA SER A 85 -3.72 -10.26 15.87
C SER A 85 -2.64 -10.57 16.93
N ASN A 86 -1.60 -11.33 16.57
CA ASN A 86 -0.43 -11.61 17.41
C ASN A 86 0.83 -10.82 16.97
N GLY A 87 0.71 -9.91 16.00
CA GLY A 87 1.81 -9.13 15.42
C GLY A 87 2.70 -9.88 14.41
N SER A 88 2.42 -11.16 14.12
CA SER A 88 3.13 -11.90 13.07
C SER A 88 2.69 -11.46 11.67
N GLN A 89 3.55 -11.63 10.66
CA GLN A 89 3.20 -11.28 9.29
C GLN A 89 2.10 -12.22 8.76
N GLN A 90 1.05 -11.64 8.18
CA GLN A 90 -0.04 -12.41 7.58
C GLN A 90 -0.64 -11.64 6.41
N ASN A 91 -1.00 -12.35 5.34
CA ASN A 91 -1.71 -11.76 4.21
C ASN A 91 -3.05 -11.15 4.67
N ARG A 92 -3.19 -9.84 4.50
CA ARG A 92 -4.38 -9.07 4.89
C ARG A 92 -4.65 -7.96 3.87
N SER A 93 -5.91 -7.58 3.75
CA SER A 93 -6.28 -6.46 2.90
C SER A 93 -5.89 -5.15 3.60
N PHE A 94 -5.31 -4.21 2.87
CA PHE A 94 -4.89 -2.92 3.44
C PHE A 94 -5.15 -1.79 2.46
N SER A 95 -5.24 -0.56 2.98
CA SER A 95 -5.28 0.64 2.19
C SER A 95 -4.06 1.51 2.47
N PHE A 96 -3.67 2.32 1.50
CA PHE A 96 -2.59 3.28 1.66
C PHE A 96 -2.88 4.57 0.90
N ILE A 97 -2.25 5.65 1.34
CA ILE A 97 -2.14 6.92 0.62
C ILE A 97 -0.67 7.34 0.68
N ALA A 98 -0.08 7.59 -0.47
CA ALA A 98 1.24 8.17 -0.65
C ALA A 98 1.11 9.54 -1.32
N VAL A 99 1.80 10.55 -0.78
CA VAL A 99 1.73 11.94 -1.26
C VAL A 99 3.13 12.52 -1.36
N GLY A 100 3.42 13.20 -2.46
CA GLY A 100 4.75 13.74 -2.69
C GLY A 100 4.85 14.69 -3.89
N GLU A 101 6.08 15.09 -4.20
CA GLU A 101 6.38 15.88 -5.39
C GLU A 101 6.24 15.04 -6.66
N SER A 102 5.66 15.63 -7.71
CA SER A 102 5.42 14.94 -8.98
C SER A 102 6.72 14.82 -9.77
N SER A 103 6.99 13.65 -10.35
CA SER A 103 8.09 13.46 -11.29
C SER A 103 7.91 14.22 -12.61
N THR A 104 6.66 14.50 -12.99
CA THR A 104 6.36 15.43 -14.07
C THR A 104 6.37 16.84 -13.48
N GLY A 105 7.52 17.52 -13.60
CA GLY A 105 7.71 18.87 -13.07
C GLY A 105 6.60 19.82 -13.50
N ARG A 106 5.72 20.16 -12.56
CA ARG A 106 4.76 21.26 -12.62
C ARG A 106 4.71 21.92 -11.27
#